data_AF-A0A9E3JB42-F1
#
_entry.id   AF-A0A9E3JB42-F1
#
_cell.length_a   1.000
_cell.length_b   1.000
_cell.length_c   1.000
_cell.angle_alpha   90.00
_cell.angle_beta   90.00
_cell.angle_gamma   90.00
#
_symmetry.space_group_name_H-M   'P 1'
#
loop_
_entity.id
_entity.type
_entity.pdbx_description
1 polymer ?
#
loop_
_entity_poly.entity_id
_entity_poly.type
_entity_poly.pdbx_seq_one_letter_code
_entity_poly.pdbx_strand_id
1 'polypeptide(L)'
;MSAPPRKVLGRLSLPERTFLTDALRTETVGGVLLLVAAVTALIWANVPALQSSYETVSHYHLGPATLGLDLSVEHWAADGLLAIFFFVAGIELKRELVAGDLKDPKAAALPVVAALCGMAVPALVYTLTNLTGGGSLAGWAVPTATDIAFALAVLAVIGTWLPSALRAFLLTLAVVDDLFAILIIAVFFTADIDFAA
;
A
#
# COMPACT_ATOMS: atom_id res chain seq x y z
N MET A 1 -27.42 -33.43 40.42
CA MET A 1 -26.43 -32.33 40.28
C MET A 1 -25.51 -32.66 39.13
N SER A 2 -25.69 -32.02 37.98
CA SER A 2 -24.84 -32.19 36.80
C SER A 2 -24.66 -30.83 36.14
N ALA A 3 -23.47 -30.25 36.26
CA ALA A 3 -23.12 -28.96 35.68
C ALA A 3 -23.02 -29.07 34.14
N PRO A 4 -23.44 -28.05 33.37
CA PRO A 4 -23.29 -28.06 31.93
C PRO A 4 -21.82 -27.78 31.52
N PRO A 5 -21.39 -28.26 30.34
CA PRO A 5 -19.99 -28.18 29.92
C PRO A 5 -19.63 -26.76 29.47
N ARG A 6 -18.49 -26.22 29.95
CA ARG A 6 -17.90 -24.99 29.43
C ARG A 6 -17.39 -25.23 28.02
N LYS A 7 -18.04 -24.61 27.03
CA LYS A 7 -17.53 -24.53 25.65
C LYS A 7 -16.37 -23.53 25.61
N VAL A 8 -15.14 -24.04 25.50
CA VAL A 8 -13.87 -23.28 25.55
C VAL A 8 -13.55 -22.54 24.24
N LEU A 9 -14.35 -22.72 23.18
CA LEU A 9 -14.18 -22.02 21.90
C LEU A 9 -15.52 -21.42 21.44
N GLY A 10 -15.96 -20.39 22.15
CA GLY A 10 -17.06 -19.53 21.71
C GLY A 10 -16.57 -18.59 20.62
N ARG A 11 -17.18 -18.66 19.43
CA ARG A 11 -16.99 -17.64 18.38
C ARG A 11 -17.25 -16.27 19.00
N LEU A 12 -16.26 -15.37 18.91
CA LEU A 12 -16.34 -13.99 19.42
C LEU A 12 -17.68 -13.34 19.04
N SER A 13 -18.27 -12.68 20.03
CA SER A 13 -19.60 -12.10 19.95
C SER A 13 -19.67 -11.03 18.86
N LEU A 14 -20.77 -10.98 18.11
CA LEU A 14 -20.96 -10.04 16.99
C LEU A 14 -20.68 -8.56 17.32
N PRO A 15 -20.94 -8.04 18.54
CA PRO A 15 -20.60 -6.65 18.89
C PRO A 15 -19.09 -6.38 18.96
N GLU A 16 -18.30 -7.34 19.44
CA GLU A 16 -16.83 -7.20 19.49
C GLU A 16 -16.22 -7.19 18.09
N ARG A 17 -16.82 -7.96 17.15
CA ARG A 17 -16.42 -7.92 15.74
C ARG A 17 -16.69 -6.54 15.15
N THR A 18 -17.88 -5.97 15.36
CA THR A 18 -18.20 -4.62 14.86
C THR A 18 -17.32 -3.56 15.49
N PHE A 19 -17.05 -3.64 16.81
CA PHE A 19 -16.15 -2.70 17.49
C PHE A 19 -14.71 -2.81 16.99
N LEU A 20 -14.17 -4.02 16.79
CA LEU A 20 -12.84 -4.20 16.20
C LEU A 20 -12.81 -3.70 14.75
N THR A 21 -13.87 -3.94 13.97
CA THR A 21 -13.93 -3.48 12.57
C THR A 21 -14.09 -1.97 12.48
N ASP A 22 -14.85 -1.34 13.38
CA ASP A 22 -15.01 0.12 13.47
C ASP A 22 -13.76 0.80 14.06
N ALA A 23 -13.08 0.17 15.02
CA ALA A 23 -11.80 0.63 15.53
C ALA A 23 -10.72 0.52 14.43
N LEU A 24 -10.66 -0.59 13.68
CA LEU A 24 -9.79 -0.77 12.52
C LEU A 24 -10.15 0.17 11.36
N ARG A 25 -11.41 0.61 11.25
CA ARG A 25 -11.86 1.63 10.28
C ARG A 25 -11.38 3.03 10.61
N THR A 26 -10.83 3.27 11.80
CA THR A 26 -10.23 4.57 12.11
C THR A 26 -8.89 4.62 11.37
N GLU A 27 -8.72 5.56 10.43
CA GLU A 27 -7.50 5.73 9.61
C GLU A 27 -6.21 5.68 10.45
N THR A 28 -6.27 6.16 11.69
CA THR A 28 -5.17 6.12 12.66
C THR A 28 -4.75 4.70 13.07
N VAL A 29 -5.70 3.77 13.26
CA VAL A 29 -5.39 2.40 13.73
C VAL A 29 -4.69 1.61 12.63
N GLY A 30 -5.17 1.71 11.38
CA GLY A 30 -4.49 1.10 10.23
C GLY A 30 -3.06 1.61 10.09
N GLY A 31 -2.87 2.92 10.25
CA GLY A 31 -1.55 3.54 10.19
C GLY A 31 -0.59 3.10 11.30
N VAL A 32 -1.07 3.04 12.55
CA VAL A 32 -0.26 2.56 13.68
C VAL A 32 0.10 1.08 13.51
N LEU A 33 -0.83 0.25 13.04
CA LEU A 33 -0.57 -1.17 12.75
C LEU A 33 0.51 -1.33 11.68
N LEU A 34 0.47 -0.55 10.60
CA LEU A 34 1.49 -0.55 9.56
C LEU A 34 2.87 -0.18 10.13
N LEU A 35 2.95 0.88 10.94
CA LEU A 35 4.21 1.30 11.55
C LEU A 35 4.78 0.21 12.49
N VAL A 36 3.93 -0.39 13.33
CA VAL A 36 4.34 -1.48 14.23
C VAL A 36 4.80 -2.69 13.41
N ALA A 37 4.11 -3.05 12.34
CA ALA A 37 4.49 -4.14 11.45
C ALA A 37 5.85 -3.88 10.79
N ALA A 38 6.09 -2.68 10.26
CA ALA A 38 7.35 -2.29 9.65
C ALA A 38 8.52 -2.34 10.65
N VAL A 39 8.34 -1.78 11.85
CA VAL A 39 9.37 -1.83 12.92
C VAL A 39 9.63 -3.28 13.35
N THR A 40 8.58 -4.09 13.50
CA THR A 40 8.72 -5.50 13.86
C THR A 40 9.48 -6.27 12.78
N ALA A 41 9.16 -6.06 11.50
CA ALA A 41 9.85 -6.68 10.38
C ALA A 41 11.33 -6.25 10.34
N LEU A 42 11.62 -4.97 10.55
CA LEU A 42 12.99 -4.46 10.60
C LEU A 42 13.80 -5.11 11.73
N ILE A 43 13.23 -5.20 12.93
CA ILE A 43 13.88 -5.88 14.07
C ILE A 43 14.08 -7.36 13.76
N TRP A 44 13.05 -8.03 13.25
CA TRP A 44 13.09 -9.46 12.93
C TRP A 44 14.18 -9.78 11.89
N ALA A 45 14.27 -8.98 10.82
CA ALA A 45 15.26 -9.17 9.76
C ALA A 45 16.70 -8.83 10.17
N ASN A 46 16.92 -7.92 11.13
CA ASN A 46 18.25 -7.44 11.49
C ASN A 46 18.84 -8.06 12.77
N VAL A 47 18.03 -8.73 13.60
CA VAL A 47 18.53 -9.41 14.80
C VAL A 47 19.16 -10.76 14.39
N PRO A 48 20.47 -11.00 14.63
CA PRO A 48 21.15 -12.21 14.13
C PRO A 48 20.52 -13.53 14.58
N ALA A 49 19.96 -13.57 15.79
CA ALA A 49 19.29 -14.74 16.33
C ALA A 49 17.93 -15.04 15.67
N LEU A 50 17.31 -14.05 15.02
CA LEU A 50 15.98 -14.14 14.40
C LEU A 50 16.03 -14.12 12.87
N GLN A 51 17.11 -13.63 12.27
CA GLN A 51 17.26 -13.48 10.82
C GLN A 51 16.98 -14.78 10.05
N SER A 52 17.53 -15.92 10.50
CA SER A 52 17.30 -17.23 9.84
C SER A 52 15.83 -17.62 9.81
N SER A 53 15.08 -17.29 10.85
CA SER A 53 13.64 -17.54 10.90
C SER A 53 12.85 -16.62 9.98
N TYR A 54 13.28 -15.36 9.84
CA TYR A 54 12.69 -14.42 8.89
C TYR A 54 12.87 -14.91 7.45
N GLU A 55 14.09 -15.26 7.05
CA GLU A 55 14.41 -15.78 5.71
C GLU A 55 13.66 -17.08 5.40
N THR A 56 13.55 -17.98 6.38
CA THR A 56 12.77 -19.22 6.21
C THR A 56 11.30 -18.94 5.95
N VAL A 57 10.71 -17.95 6.63
CA VAL A 57 9.31 -17.57 6.45
C VAL A 57 9.12 -16.82 5.13
N SER A 58 9.98 -15.86 4.79
CA SER A 58 9.86 -15.06 3.56
C SER A 58 9.95 -15.92 2.31
N HIS A 59 10.86 -16.90 2.30
CA HIS A 59 11.04 -17.83 1.19
C HIS A 59 10.17 -19.08 1.28
N TYR A 60 9.30 -19.20 2.28
CA TYR A 60 8.36 -20.31 2.33
C TYR A 60 7.37 -20.19 1.17
N HIS A 61 7.25 -21.24 0.36
CA HIS A 61 6.37 -21.24 -0.82
C HIS A 61 4.97 -21.72 -0.44
N LEU A 62 3.97 -20.99 -0.93
CA LEU A 62 2.56 -21.20 -0.66
C LEU A 62 1.78 -21.15 -1.97
N GLY A 63 0.85 -22.10 -2.14
CA GLY A 63 -0.18 -22.04 -3.17
C GLY A 63 -0.30 -23.32 -3.99
N PRO A 64 -1.39 -23.46 -4.76
CA PRO A 64 -1.58 -24.61 -5.61
C PRO A 64 -0.65 -24.52 -6.82
N ALA A 65 0.42 -25.32 -6.82
CA ALA A 65 1.33 -25.44 -7.95
C ALA A 65 0.63 -25.75 -9.29
N THR A 66 -0.56 -26.37 -9.23
CA THR A 66 -1.40 -26.69 -10.39
C THR A 66 -1.93 -25.46 -11.16
N LEU A 67 -1.93 -24.28 -10.53
CA LEU A 67 -2.34 -23.01 -11.15
C LEU A 67 -1.14 -22.10 -11.45
N GLY A 68 0.10 -22.59 -11.31
CA GLY A 68 1.30 -21.76 -11.46
C GLY A 68 1.51 -20.75 -10.32
N LEU A 69 0.74 -20.86 -9.23
CA LEU A 69 0.77 -19.96 -8.08
C LEU A 69 1.63 -20.53 -6.94
N ASP A 70 2.80 -21.11 -7.26
CA ASP A 70 3.78 -21.54 -6.28
C ASP A 70 4.72 -20.38 -5.94
N LEU A 71 4.23 -19.44 -5.14
CA LEU A 71 4.92 -18.20 -4.82
C LEU A 71 5.42 -18.23 -3.37
N SER A 72 6.62 -17.69 -3.14
CA SER A 72 7.10 -17.41 -1.79
C SER A 72 6.17 -16.45 -1.04
N VAL A 73 6.18 -16.46 0.29
CA VAL A 73 5.45 -15.49 1.14
C VAL A 73 5.81 -14.05 0.75
N GLU A 74 7.08 -13.76 0.45
CA GLU A 74 7.53 -12.46 -0.01
C GLU A 74 6.82 -12.03 -1.31
N HIS A 75 6.72 -12.91 -2.30
CA HIS A 75 6.01 -12.62 -3.55
C HIS A 75 4.50 -12.52 -3.35
N TRP A 76 3.89 -13.33 -2.47
CA TRP A 76 2.49 -13.14 -2.10
C TRP A 76 2.22 -11.78 -1.46
N ALA A 77 3.16 -11.30 -0.64
CA ALA A 77 3.07 -9.98 -0.04
C ALA A 77 3.30 -8.85 -1.06
N ALA A 78 4.30 -8.99 -1.93
CA ALA A 78 4.62 -8.02 -2.96
C ALA A 78 3.54 -7.97 -4.05
N ASP A 79 3.27 -9.08 -4.73
CA ASP A 79 2.39 -9.07 -5.90
C ASP A 79 0.93 -9.31 -5.51
N GLY A 80 0.68 -10.26 -4.60
CA GLY A 80 -0.67 -10.66 -4.21
C GLY A 80 -1.41 -9.59 -3.41
N LEU A 81 -0.79 -9.06 -2.35
CA LEU A 81 -1.41 -7.99 -1.55
C LEU A 81 -1.47 -6.67 -2.32
N LEU A 82 -0.46 -6.33 -3.14
CA LEU A 82 -0.55 -5.14 -4.00
C LEU A 82 -1.66 -5.27 -5.03
N ALA A 83 -1.91 -6.46 -5.60
CA ALA A 83 -3.04 -6.65 -6.51
C ALA A 83 -4.39 -6.33 -5.82
N ILE A 84 -4.57 -6.76 -4.57
CA ILE A 84 -5.77 -6.42 -3.78
C ILE A 84 -5.81 -4.92 -3.48
N PHE A 85 -4.69 -4.34 -3.07
CA PHE A 85 -4.57 -2.91 -2.77
C PHE A 85 -4.96 -2.06 -3.99
N PHE A 86 -4.38 -2.33 -5.15
CA PHE A 86 -4.68 -1.61 -6.39
C PHE A 86 -6.08 -1.88 -6.92
N PHE A 87 -6.66 -3.05 -6.65
CA PHE A 87 -8.07 -3.30 -6.97
C PHE A 87 -8.98 -2.36 -6.17
N VAL A 88 -8.74 -2.21 -4.86
CA VAL A 88 -9.49 -1.27 -4.02
C VAL A 88 -9.24 0.17 -4.45
N ALA A 89 -7.98 0.55 -4.70
CA ALA A 89 -7.62 1.88 -5.19
C ALA A 89 -8.29 2.19 -6.55
N GLY A 90 -8.38 1.21 -7.45
CA GLY A 90 -9.07 1.35 -8.74
C GLY A 90 -10.58 1.57 -8.60
N ILE A 91 -11.22 0.94 -7.62
CA ILE A 91 -12.63 1.20 -7.29
C ILE A 91 -12.80 2.63 -6.75
N GLU A 92 -11.92 3.06 -5.86
CA GLU A 92 -11.97 4.42 -5.29
C GLU A 92 -11.74 5.49 -6.35
N LEU A 93 -10.77 5.26 -7.24
CA LEU A 93 -10.53 6.12 -8.40
C LEU A 93 -11.78 6.22 -9.28
N LYS A 94 -12.43 5.09 -9.57
CA LYS A 94 -13.69 5.11 -10.34
C LYS A 94 -14.77 5.92 -9.64
N ARG A 95 -14.88 5.82 -8.30
CA ARG A 95 -15.82 6.61 -7.49
C ARG A 95 -15.51 8.10 -7.62
N GLU A 96 -14.25 8.51 -7.47
CA GLU A 96 -13.83 9.91 -7.58
C GLU A 96 -14.04 10.49 -8.99
N LEU A 97 -13.80 9.71 -10.05
CA LEU A 97 -14.05 10.12 -11.43
C LEU A 97 -15.54 10.31 -11.75
N VAL A 98 -16.42 9.51 -11.15
CA VAL A 98 -17.87 9.53 -11.47
C VAL A 98 -18.65 10.48 -10.58
N ALA A 99 -18.32 10.53 -9.29
CA ALA A 99 -19.13 11.18 -8.27
C ALA A 99 -18.34 12.10 -7.33
N GLY A 100 -17.02 12.17 -7.47
CA GLY A 100 -16.15 12.96 -6.60
C GLY A 100 -15.52 14.16 -7.28
N ASP A 101 -14.41 14.63 -6.71
CA ASP A 101 -13.78 15.90 -7.09
C ASP A 101 -13.06 15.83 -8.44
N LEU A 102 -12.72 14.62 -8.89
CA LEU A 102 -12.10 14.38 -10.20
C LEU A 102 -13.10 14.42 -11.36
N LYS A 103 -14.40 14.49 -11.08
CA LYS A 103 -15.44 14.60 -12.12
C LYS A 103 -15.39 15.94 -12.86
N ASP A 104 -15.06 17.04 -12.16
CA ASP A 104 -14.92 18.35 -12.78
C ASP A 104 -13.46 18.56 -13.21
N PRO A 105 -13.16 18.67 -14.52
CA PRO A 105 -11.80 18.88 -15.00
C PRO A 105 -11.12 20.10 -14.40
N LYS A 106 -11.88 21.13 -14.02
CA LYS A 106 -11.33 22.35 -13.40
C LYS A 106 -10.87 22.09 -11.97
N ALA A 107 -11.61 21.28 -11.22
CA ALA A 107 -11.25 20.89 -9.86
C ALA A 107 -10.11 19.87 -9.85
N ALA A 108 -10.11 18.94 -10.81
CA ALA A 108 -9.09 17.91 -10.98
C ALA A 108 -7.71 18.46 -11.40
N ALA A 109 -7.67 19.61 -12.09
CA ALA A 109 -6.43 20.16 -12.64
C ALA A 109 -5.35 20.39 -11.58
N LEU A 110 -5.72 20.91 -10.40
CA LEU A 110 -4.74 21.22 -9.35
C LEU A 110 -4.12 19.93 -8.76
N PRO A 111 -4.88 18.93 -8.28
CA PRO A 111 -4.32 17.65 -7.81
C PRO A 111 -3.48 16.94 -8.88
N VAL A 112 -3.94 16.92 -10.14
CA VAL A 112 -3.23 16.24 -11.24
C VAL A 112 -1.88 16.89 -11.53
N VAL A 113 -1.83 18.21 -11.64
CA VAL A 113 -0.55 18.92 -11.87
C VAL A 113 0.37 18.76 -10.67
N ALA A 114 -0.17 18.82 -9.45
CA ALA A 114 0.61 18.61 -8.23
C ALA A 114 1.22 17.20 -8.17
N ALA A 115 0.47 16.15 -8.50
CA ALA A 115 0.98 14.78 -8.58
C ALA A 115 2.07 14.64 -9.65
N LEU A 116 1.82 15.12 -10.88
CA LEU A 116 2.81 15.06 -11.97
C LEU A 116 4.12 15.76 -11.61
N CYS A 117 4.06 16.94 -11.00
CA CYS A 117 5.24 17.63 -10.50
C CYS A 117 5.90 16.87 -9.34
N GLY A 118 5.09 16.31 -8.44
CA GLY A 118 5.50 15.49 -7.31
C GLY A 118 6.28 14.24 -7.71
N MET A 119 5.97 13.65 -8.87
CA MET A 119 6.69 12.49 -9.42
C MET A 119 7.87 12.90 -10.31
N ALA A 120 7.70 13.92 -11.15
CA ALA A 120 8.72 14.31 -12.12
C ALA A 120 10.01 14.83 -11.43
N VAL A 121 9.87 15.56 -10.32
CA VAL A 121 11.02 16.13 -9.62
C VAL A 121 11.91 15.04 -8.98
N PRO A 122 11.40 14.09 -8.17
CA PRO A 122 12.21 12.99 -7.64
C PRO A 122 12.82 12.10 -8.73
N ALA A 123 12.09 11.79 -9.80
CA ALA A 123 12.61 11.05 -10.95
C ALA A 123 13.79 11.77 -11.60
N LEU A 124 13.68 13.08 -11.81
CA LEU A 124 14.74 13.89 -12.39
C LEU A 124 15.98 13.95 -11.48
N VAL A 125 15.78 14.10 -10.17
CA VAL A 125 16.88 14.11 -9.20
C VAL A 125 17.60 12.75 -9.19
N TYR A 126 16.87 11.64 -9.18
CA TYR A 126 17.46 10.30 -9.24
C TYR A 126 18.25 10.07 -10.53
N THR A 127 17.70 10.47 -11.67
CA THR A 127 18.37 10.27 -12.97
C THR A 127 19.63 11.12 -13.07
N LEU A 128 19.60 12.39 -12.67
CA LEU A 128 20.78 13.26 -12.68
C LEU A 128 21.89 12.77 -11.75
N THR A 129 21.53 12.32 -10.54
CA THR A 129 22.49 11.78 -9.57
C THR A 129 23.11 10.46 -10.04
N ASN A 130 22.33 9.56 -10.65
CA ASN A 130 22.87 8.30 -11.19
C ASN A 130 23.68 8.49 -12.48
N LEU A 131 23.29 9.44 -13.33
CA LEU A 131 24.08 9.81 -14.52
C LEU A 131 25.48 10.33 -14.13
N THR A 132 25.57 11.13 -13.07
CA THR A 132 26.84 11.71 -12.61
C THR A 132 27.65 10.75 -11.74
N GLY A 133 26.98 9.87 -10.98
CA GLY A 133 27.60 8.89 -10.10
C GLY A 133 27.92 7.52 -10.74
N GLY A 134 27.54 7.29 -11.99
CA GLY A 134 27.73 6.01 -12.69
C GLY A 134 26.81 4.88 -12.21
N GLY A 135 25.66 5.21 -11.63
CA GLY A 135 24.68 4.25 -11.14
C GLY A 135 23.66 3.81 -12.20
N SER A 136 22.72 2.96 -11.80
CA SER A 136 21.69 2.44 -12.70
C SER A 136 20.56 3.45 -12.93
N LEU A 137 20.20 3.68 -14.19
CA LEU A 137 19.06 4.52 -14.57
C LEU A 137 17.71 3.78 -14.52
N ALA A 138 17.73 2.45 -14.35
CA ALA A 138 16.52 1.64 -14.33
C ALA A 138 15.62 1.93 -13.11
N GLY A 139 16.18 2.46 -12.02
CA GLY A 139 15.45 2.73 -10.78
C GLY A 139 14.73 4.09 -10.71
N TRP A 140 14.56 4.80 -11.82
CA TRP A 140 14.03 6.17 -11.81
C TRP A 140 12.60 6.31 -11.26
N ALA A 141 11.81 5.23 -11.31
CA ALA A 141 10.44 5.18 -10.78
C ALA A 141 10.37 4.84 -9.28
N VAL A 142 11.46 4.35 -8.67
CA VAL A 142 11.50 4.07 -7.22
C VAL A 142 11.20 5.30 -6.37
N PRO A 143 11.82 6.48 -6.60
CA PRO A 143 11.55 7.67 -5.79
C PRO A 143 10.24 8.38 -6.14
N THR A 144 9.49 7.93 -7.16
CA THR A 144 8.21 8.53 -7.54
C THR A 144 7.02 7.90 -6.81
N ALA A 145 7.21 6.75 -6.17
CA ALA A 145 6.14 6.07 -5.44
C ALA A 145 5.90 6.73 -4.08
N THR A 146 4.66 7.12 -3.81
CA THR A 146 4.22 7.61 -2.51
C THR A 146 3.31 6.57 -1.87
N ASP A 147 3.61 6.12 -0.65
CA ASP A 147 2.72 5.22 0.09
C ASP A 147 1.60 6.03 0.79
N ILE A 148 0.40 6.03 0.21
CA ILE A 148 -0.78 6.70 0.78
C ILE A 148 -1.12 6.19 2.18
N ALA A 149 -0.97 4.89 2.47
CA ALA A 149 -1.31 4.33 3.76
C ALA A 149 -0.36 4.86 4.84
N PHE A 150 0.93 4.96 4.52
CA PHE A 150 1.91 5.58 5.40
C PHE A 150 1.71 7.10 5.52
N ALA A 151 1.46 7.80 4.42
CA ALA A 151 1.22 9.23 4.43
C ALA A 151 -0.02 9.60 5.27
N LEU A 152 -1.12 8.87 5.11
CA LEU A 152 -2.33 9.04 5.90
C LEU A 152 -2.13 8.62 7.37
N ALA A 153 -1.32 7.60 7.65
CA ALA A 153 -0.96 7.22 9.02
C ALA A 153 -0.29 8.38 9.76
N VAL A 154 0.74 8.95 9.15
CA VAL A 154 1.47 10.11 9.69
C VAL A 154 0.53 11.31 9.80
N LEU A 155 -0.31 11.54 8.80
CA LEU A 155 -1.33 12.60 8.81
C LEU A 155 -2.36 12.39 9.92
N ALA A 156 -2.73 11.16 10.25
CA ALA A 156 -3.69 10.87 11.32
C ALA A 156 -3.08 11.08 12.72
N VAL A 157 -1.77 10.90 12.86
CA VAL A 157 -1.04 11.17 14.12
C VAL A 157 -0.79 12.67 14.31
N ILE A 158 -0.45 13.40 13.26
CA ILE A 158 -0.03 14.81 13.33
C ILE A 158 -1.18 15.77 12.97
N GLY A 159 -2.19 15.31 12.25
CA GLY A 159 -3.19 16.13 11.56
C GLY A 159 -4.41 16.54 12.36
N THR A 160 -4.35 16.47 13.69
CA THR A 160 -5.32 17.15 14.57
C THR A 160 -5.39 18.67 14.29
N TRP A 161 -4.38 19.23 13.62
CA TRP A 161 -4.25 20.65 13.28
C TRP A 161 -4.61 21.01 11.83
N LEU A 162 -4.96 20.03 11.00
CA LEU A 162 -5.13 20.25 9.56
C LEU A 162 -6.59 20.59 9.21
N PRO A 163 -6.84 21.66 8.42
CA PRO A 163 -8.17 21.99 7.92
C PRO A 163 -8.77 20.83 7.11
N SER A 164 -10.08 20.63 7.21
CA SER A 164 -10.80 19.56 6.49
C SER A 164 -10.56 19.59 4.98
N ALA A 165 -10.47 20.79 4.40
CA ALA A 165 -10.18 20.99 2.98
C ALA A 165 -8.79 20.47 2.58
N LEU A 166 -7.78 20.62 3.44
CA LEU A 166 -6.43 20.15 3.15
C LEU A 166 -6.34 18.62 3.25
N ARG A 167 -7.08 18.01 4.19
CA ARG A 167 -7.19 16.54 4.26
C ARG A 167 -7.84 15.96 3.01
N ALA A 168 -8.94 16.56 2.55
CA ALA A 168 -9.59 16.15 1.31
C ALA A 168 -8.65 16.30 0.10
N PHE A 169 -7.96 17.44 -0.01
CA PHE A 169 -6.98 17.66 -1.08
C PHE A 169 -5.85 16.62 -1.07
N LEU A 170 -5.27 16.33 0.10
CA LEU A 170 -4.18 15.34 0.21
C LEU A 170 -4.65 13.92 -0.13
N LEU A 171 -5.89 13.56 0.24
CA LEU A 171 -6.48 12.28 -0.13
C LEU A 171 -6.62 12.17 -1.66
N THR A 172 -7.18 13.19 -2.30
CA THR A 172 -7.34 13.21 -3.77
C THR A 172 -6.00 13.23 -4.49
N LEU A 173 -5.03 14.00 -4.00
CA LEU A 173 -3.66 14.04 -4.52
C LEU A 173 -3.03 12.63 -4.49
N ALA A 174 -3.13 11.94 -3.36
CA ALA A 174 -2.52 10.62 -3.18
C ALA A 174 -3.17 9.56 -4.09
N VAL A 175 -4.49 9.57 -4.26
CA VAL A 175 -5.17 8.66 -5.20
C VAL A 175 -4.72 8.89 -6.65
N VAL A 176 -4.52 10.15 -7.05
CA VAL A 176 -4.02 10.49 -8.39
C VAL A 176 -2.55 10.09 -8.56
N ASP A 177 -1.73 10.29 -7.54
CA ASP A 177 -0.32 9.89 -7.54
C ASP A 177 -0.16 8.37 -7.68
N ASP A 178 -0.92 7.58 -6.91
CA ASP A 178 -0.95 6.11 -7.00
C ASP A 178 -1.36 5.63 -8.40
N LEU A 179 -2.34 6.29 -9.03
CA LEU A 179 -2.76 5.98 -10.41
C LEU A 179 -1.62 6.21 -11.41
N PHE A 180 -0.90 7.32 -11.29
CA PHE A 180 0.24 7.57 -12.16
C PHE A 180 1.38 6.60 -11.90
N ALA A 181 1.64 6.25 -10.63
CA ALA A 181 2.65 5.26 -10.27
C ALA A 181 2.37 3.90 -10.90
N ILE A 182 1.13 3.38 -10.77
CA ILE A 182 0.77 2.10 -11.41
C ILE A 182 0.82 2.18 -12.94
N LEU A 183 0.41 3.31 -13.54
CA LEU A 183 0.49 3.49 -14.99
C LEU A 183 1.95 3.48 -15.48
N ILE A 184 2.85 4.13 -14.74
CA ILE A 184 4.28 4.12 -15.03
C ILE A 184 4.84 2.70 -14.95
N ILE A 185 4.54 1.96 -13.87
CA ILE A 185 4.99 0.58 -13.72
C ILE A 185 4.44 -0.29 -14.86
N ALA A 186 3.15 -0.21 -15.16
CA ALA A 186 2.52 -1.00 -16.20
C ALA A 186 3.08 -0.72 -17.61
N VAL A 187 3.39 0.54 -17.94
CA VAL A 187 3.85 0.92 -19.29
C VAL A 187 5.36 0.75 -19.46
N PHE A 188 6.16 1.07 -18.44
CA PHE A 188 7.62 1.12 -18.56
C PHE A 188 8.34 -0.09 -17.95
N PHE A 189 7.71 -0.82 -17.01
CA PHE A 189 8.33 -1.93 -16.29
C PHE A 189 7.70 -3.30 -16.59
N THR A 190 6.70 -3.36 -17.46
CA THR A 190 6.20 -4.65 -17.99
C THR A 190 7.18 -5.15 -19.05
N ALA A 191 7.98 -6.16 -18.71
CA ALA A 191 8.94 -6.77 -19.62
C ALA A 191 8.29 -7.77 -20.59
N ASP A 192 7.30 -8.53 -20.12
CA ASP A 192 6.65 -9.59 -20.88
C ASP A 192 5.14 -9.62 -20.57
N ILE A 193 4.30 -9.46 -21.58
CA ILE A 193 2.88 -9.81 -21.48
C ILE A 193 2.72 -11.17 -22.17
N ASP A 194 2.68 -12.24 -21.37
CA ASP A 194 2.35 -13.56 -21.89
C ASP A 194 0.84 -13.66 -22.10
N PHE A 195 0.39 -13.39 -23.32
CA PHE A 195 -1.01 -13.50 -23.73
C PHE A 195 -1.46 -14.97 -23.90
N ALA A 196 -0.58 -15.95 -23.69
CA ALA A 196 -0.79 -17.36 -24.04
C ALA A 196 -0.59 -18.36 -22.89
N ALA A 197 -0.61 -17.91 -21.62
CA ALA A 197 -0.66 -18.79 -20.46
C ALA A 197 -2.03 -19.50 -20.31
#